data_AF-K1SLT0-F1
#
_entry.id   AF-K1SLT0-F1
#
_cell.length_a   1.000
_cell.length_b   1.000
_cell.length_c   1.000
_cell.angle_alpha   90.00
_cell.angle_beta   90.00
_cell.angle_gamma   90.00
#
_symmetry.space_group_name_H-M   'P 1'
#
loop_
_entity.id
_entity.type
_entity.pdbx_description
1 polymer ?
#
loop_
_entity_poly.entity_id
_entity_poly.type
_entity_poly.pdbx_seq_one_letter_code
_entity_poly.pdbx_strand_id
1 'polypeptide(L)' 'MLVQKYKDMLSGKSVIRQLSEFATARGQEIGYENVFDYSLGNPSVPVPREFTDRMIHML' A
#
# COMPACT_ATOMS: atom_id res chain seq x y z
N MET A 1 28.46 -13.84 -5.62
CA MET A 1 27.26 -14.07 -6.48
C MET A 1 26.02 -13.97 -5.62
N LEU A 2 24.97 -13.30 -6.10
CA LEU A 2 23.67 -13.23 -5.42
C LEU A 2 22.86 -14.51 -5.71
N VAL A 3 22.08 -14.96 -4.73
CA VAL A 3 21.21 -16.14 -4.87
C VAL A 3 20.15 -15.87 -5.94
N GLN A 4 20.12 -16.70 -6.99
CA GLN A 4 19.25 -16.49 -8.16
C GLN A 4 17.77 -16.48 -7.78
N LYS A 5 17.34 -17.37 -6.87
CA LYS A 5 15.97 -17.41 -6.35
C LYS A 5 15.45 -16.04 -5.87
N TYR A 6 16.26 -15.28 -5.13
CA TYR A 6 15.84 -13.96 -4.64
C TYR A 6 15.80 -12.92 -5.75
N LYS A 7 16.66 -13.03 -6.76
CA LYS A 7 16.59 -12.17 -7.95
C LYS A 7 15.29 -12.40 -8.72
N ASP A 8 14.92 -13.67 -8.91
CA ASP A 8 13.72 -14.03 -9.65
C ASP A 8 12.45 -13.53 -8.93
N MET A 9 12.42 -13.56 -7.59
CA MET A 9 11.31 -13.01 -6.81
C MET A 9 11.06 -11.51 -7.05
N LEU A 10 12.10 -10.73 -7.36
CA LEU A 10 11.95 -9.30 -7.68
C LEU A 10 11.26 -9.06 -9.04
N SER A 11 11.30 -10.04 -9.94
CA SER A 11 10.64 -9.94 -11.25
C SER A 11 9.12 -10.13 -11.17
N GLY A 12 8.62 -10.74 -10.09
CA GLY A 12 7.20 -10.96 -9.83
C GLY A 12 6.50 -9.67 -9.39
N LYS A 13 6.18 -8.78 -10.33
CA LYS A 13 5.43 -7.55 -10.05
C LYS A 13 4.05 -7.90 -9.45
N SER A 14 3.68 -7.18 -8.40
CA SER A 14 2.36 -7.32 -7.78
C SER A 14 1.29 -6.67 -8.66
N VAL A 15 0.34 -7.47 -9.13
CA VAL A 15 -0.83 -6.99 -9.90
C VAL A 15 -1.63 -5.97 -9.10
N ILE A 16 -1.75 -6.15 -7.79
CA ILE A 16 -2.44 -5.20 -6.89
C ILE A 16 -1.76 -3.83 -6.91
N ARG A 17 -0.42 -3.80 -6.84
CA ARG A 17 0.34 -2.53 -6.90
C ARG A 17 0.18 -1.83 -8.24
N GLN A 18 0.22 -2.58 -9.34
CA GLN A 18 0.01 -2.02 -10.68
C GLN A 18 -1.38 -1.39 -10.82
N LEU A 19 -2.41 -2.02 -10.25
CA LEU A 19 -3.77 -1.48 -10.27
C LEU A 19 -3.88 -0.19 -9.45
N SER A 20 -3.27 -0.14 -8.27
CA SER A 20 -3.24 1.07 -7.43
C SER A 20 -2.48 2.23 -8.09
N GLU A 21 -1.36 1.95 -8.75
CA GLU A 21 -0.60 2.94 -9.53
C GLU A 21 -1.44 3.50 -10.68
N PHE A 22 -2.16 2.63 -11.40
CA PHE A 22 -3.09 3.05 -12.44
C PHE A 22 -4.23 3.91 -11.91
N ALA A 23 -4.86 3.51 -10.80
CA ALA A 23 -5.93 4.27 -10.15
C ALA A 23 -5.44 5.66 -9.71
N THR A 24 -4.24 5.73 -9.14
CA THR A 24 -3.59 6.99 -8.75
C THR A 24 -3.36 7.90 -9.96
N ALA A 25 -2.83 7.36 -11.06
CA ALA A 25 -2.63 8.12 -12.30
C ALA A 25 -3.96 8.64 -12.86
N ARG A 26 -5.00 7.79 -12.88
CA ARG A 26 -6.35 8.22 -13.30
C ARG A 26 -6.92 9.29 -12.39
N GLY A 27 -6.70 9.22 -11.08
CA GLY A 27 -7.14 10.27 -10.15
C GLY A 27 -6.54 11.64 -10.44
N GLN A 28 -5.32 11.70 -10.99
CA GLN A 28 -4.70 12.96 -11.45
C GLN A 28 -5.37 13.51 -12.72
N GLU A 29 -5.88 12.64 -13.59
CA GLU A 29 -6.51 13.03 -14.86
C GLU A 29 -7.98 13.44 -14.70
N ILE A 30 -8.74 12.75 -13.85
CA ILE A 30 -10.21 12.89 -13.76
C ILE A 30 -10.72 13.27 -12.37
N GLY A 31 -9.85 13.54 -11.40
CA GLY A 31 -10.23 13.68 -9.99
C GLY A 31 -10.40 12.32 -9.31
N TYR A 32 -9.84 12.18 -8.11
CA TYR A 32 -9.82 10.90 -7.39
C TYR A 32 -11.22 10.48 -6.92
N GLU A 33 -12.14 11.43 -6.73
CA GLU A 33 -13.55 11.19 -6.44
C GLU A 33 -14.28 10.40 -7.54
N ASN A 34 -13.76 10.43 -8.77
CA ASN A 34 -14.28 9.68 -9.92
C ASN A 34 -13.58 8.32 -10.10
N VAL A 35 -12.70 7.93 -9.16
CA VAL A 35 -11.93 6.68 -9.22
C VAL A 35 -12.31 5.76 -8.06
N PHE A 36 -12.90 4.61 -8.40
CA PHE A 36 -13.27 3.57 -7.44
C PHE A 36 -12.12 2.57 -7.24
N ASP A 37 -11.12 2.95 -6.43
CA ASP A 37 -9.98 2.09 -6.13
C ASP A 37 -10.27 1.11 -4.98
N TYR A 38 -10.45 -0.17 -5.32
CA TYR A 38 -10.58 -1.29 -4.37
C TYR A 38 -9.37 -2.24 -4.40
N SER A 39 -8.21 -1.75 -4.86
CA SER A 39 -7.02 -2.59 -5.06
C SER A 39 -6.25 -2.87 -3.77
N LEU A 40 -5.77 -1.82 -3.08
CA LEU A 40 -4.96 -1.95 -1.87
C LEU A 40 -5.82 -2.16 -0.63
N GLY A 41 -5.58 -3.25 0.09
CA GLY A 41 -6.18 -3.55 1.39
C GLY A 41 -5.45 -2.94 2.58
N ASN A 42 -4.93 -1.71 2.45
CA ASN A 42 -4.25 -1.04 3.56
C ASN A 42 -5.28 -0.65 4.65
N PRO A 43 -4.93 -0.70 5.94
CA PRO A 43 -5.79 -0.17 7.00
C PRO A 43 -6.15 1.29 6.72
N SER A 44 -7.44 1.62 6.76
CA SER A 44 -7.97 2.95 6.44
C SER A 44 -8.45 3.73 7.66
N VAL A 45 -8.43 3.11 8.84
CA VAL A 45 -8.85 3.74 10.10
C VAL A 45 -7.66 3.85 11.05
N PRO A 46 -7.55 4.94 11.82
CA PRO A 46 -6.51 5.06 12.83
C PRO A 46 -6.68 4.01 13.93
N VAL A 47 -5.57 3.67 14.57
CA VAL A 47 -5.60 2.84 15.79
C VAL A 47 -6.31 3.58 16.92
N PRO A 48 -6.90 2.86 17.89
CA PRO A 48 -7.39 3.47 19.13
C PRO A 48 -6.29 4.23 19.85
N ARG A 49 -6.64 5.34 20.52
CA ARG A 49 -5.68 6.20 21.22
C ARG A 49 -4.90 5.43 22.29
N GLU A 50 -5.54 4.46 22.94
CA GLU A 50 -4.90 3.64 23.98
C GLU A 50 -3.66 2.89 23.47
N PHE A 51 -3.64 2.51 22.18
CA PHE A 51 -2.47 1.86 21.59
C PHE A 51 -1.26 2.80 21.61
N THR A 52 -1.42 4.01 21.07
CA THR A 52 -0.34 5.00 21.01
C THR A 52 0.11 5.43 22.40
N ASP A 53 -0.83 5.70 23.31
CA ASP A 53 -0.52 6.10 24.69
C ASP A 53 0.29 5.01 25.42
N ARG A 54 -0.06 3.72 25.20
CA ARG A 54 0.68 2.61 25.82
C ARG A 54 2.08 2.46 25.25
N MET A 55 2.24 2.61 23.94
CA MET A 55 3.55 2.56 23.27
C MET A 55 4.48 3.67 23.78
N ILE A 56 3.95 4.89 23.98
CA ILE A 56 4.71 6.02 24.54
C ILE A 56 5.17 5.74 25.98
N HIS A 57 4.31 5.15 26.81
CA HIS A 57 4.69 4.78 28.19
C HIS A 57 5.78 3.70 28.25
N MET A 58 5.95 2.88 27.21
CA MET A 58 6.97 1.82 27.20
C MET A 58 8.35 2.29 26.69
N LEU A 59 8.47 3.53 26.20
CA LEU A 59 9.73 4.15 25.76
C LEU A 59 10.47 4.79 26.94
#